data_AF-A0A1C3UDJ2-F1
#
_entry.id   AF-A0A1C3UDJ2-F1
#
_cell.length_a   1.000
_cell.length_b   1.000
_cell.length_c   1.000
_cell.angle_alpha   90.00
_cell.angle_beta   90.00
_cell.angle_gamma   90.00
#
_symmetry.space_group_name_H-M   'P 1'
#
loop_
_entity.id
_entity.type
_entity.pdbx_description
1 polymer ?
#
loop_
_entity_poly.entity_id
_entity_poly.type
_entity_poly.pdbx_seq_one_letter_code
_entity_poly.pdbx_strand_id
1 'polypeptide(L)' 'MPKVAYTDSKIFAATANVAWRPVKDLLIEPEVSYTDWDAADRDQWAGVFRFERGF' A
#
# COMPACT_ATOMS: atom_id res chain seq x y z
N MET A 1 -6.74 -8.72 6.83
CA MET A 1 -6.93 -7.92 8.06
C MET A 1 -5.73 -6.98 8.14
N PRO A 2 -5.90 -5.65 7.97
CA PRO A 2 -4.77 -4.73 8.04
C PRO A 2 -4.26 -4.66 9.49
N LYS A 3 -2.94 -4.77 9.66
CA LYS A 3 -2.25 -4.55 10.94
C LYS A 3 -1.88 -3.08 11.02
N VAL A 4 -2.36 -2.40 12.06
CA VAL A 4 -1.89 -1.06 12.42
C VAL A 4 -0.94 -1.22 13.61
N ALA A 5 0.32 -0.84 13.42
CA ALA A 5 1.31 -0.80 14.48
C ALA A 5 1.53 0.66 14.88
N TYR A 6 1.07 1.05 16.06
CA TYR A 6 1.37 2.35 16.67
C TYR A 6 2.67 2.21 17.46
N THR A 7 3.76 2.74 16.92
CA THR A 7 5.03 2.90 17.64
C THR A 7 5.12 4.35 18.11
N ASP A 8 5.60 4.56 19.33
CA ASP A 8 5.68 5.80 20.14
C ASP A 8 6.57 6.92 19.56
N SER A 9 6.62 7.05 18.24
CA SER A 9 7.22 8.15 17.48
C SER A 9 6.25 8.44 16.35
N LYS A 10 5.67 9.64 16.32
CA LYS A 10 4.63 10.15 15.40
C LYS A 10 4.87 9.85 13.89
N ILE A 11 4.75 8.58 13.52
CA ILE A 11 4.94 8.08 12.16
C ILE A 11 3.67 7.33 11.83
N PHE A 12 2.81 7.93 11.03
CA PHE A 12 1.54 7.32 10.62
C PHE A 12 1.76 6.64 9.28
N ALA A 13 1.87 5.31 9.29
CA ALA A 13 1.97 4.50 8.09
C ALA A 13 0.64 3.78 7.82
N ALA A 14 0.04 4.04 6.67
CA ALA A 14 -1.16 3.36 6.19
C ALA A 14 -0.89 2.76 4.81
N THR A 15 -1.05 1.44 4.68
CA THR A 15 -0.92 0.73 3.41
C THR A 15 -2.26 0.11 3.02
N ALA A 16 -2.75 0.44 1.83
CA ALA A 16 -3.90 -0.15 1.20
C ALA A 16 -3.46 -1.04 0.04
N ASN A 17 -3.81 -2.32 0.10
CA ASN A 17 -3.56 -3.30 -0.95
C ASN A 17 -4.93 -3.82 -1.44
N VAL A 18 -5.15 -3.78 -2.75
CA VAL A 18 -6.37 -4.31 -3.37
C VAL A 18 -5.99 -5.35 -4.40
N ALA A 19 -6.35 -6.61 -4.15
CA ALA A 19 -6.19 -7.67 -5.13
C ALA A 19 -7.47 -7.79 -5.97
N TRP A 20 -7.39 -7.39 -7.23
CA TRP A 20 -8.51 -7.43 -8.18
C TRP A 20 -8.24 -8.43 -9.30
N ARG A 21 -9.19 -9.34 -9.52
CA ARG A 21 -9.14 -10.37 -10.57
C ARG A 21 -10.34 -10.21 -11.51
N PRO A 22 -10.29 -9.28 -12.47
CA PRO A 22 -11.40 -9.09 -13.42
C PRO A 22 -11.65 -10.34 -14.27
N VAL A 23 -10.60 -11.11 -14.57
CA VAL A 23 -10.69 -12.43 -15.18
C VAL A 23 -9.76 -13.40 -14.46
N LYS A 24 -10.03 -14.70 -14.54
CA LYS A 24 -9.21 -15.76 -13.93
C LYS A 24 -7.73 -15.72 -14.32
N ASP A 25 -7.42 -15.16 -15.49
CA ASP A 25 -6.08 -15.10 -16.06
C ASP A 25 -5.40 -13.72 -15.88
N LEU A 26 -6.03 -12.78 -15.16
CA LEU A 26 -5.50 -11.43 -14.93
C LEU A 26 -5.67 -11.03 -13.47
N LEU A 27 -4.54 -10.85 -12.80
CA LEU A 27 -4.43 -10.34 -11.45
C LEU A 27 -3.85 -8.92 -11.51
N ILE A 28 -4.58 -7.98 -10.93
CA ILE A 28 -4.21 -6.58 -10.80
C ILE A 28 -4.14 -6.28 -9.31
N GLU A 29 -2.95 -5.93 -8.83
CA GLU A 29 -2.69 -5.63 -7.44
C GLU A 29 -2.10 -4.23 -7.31
N PRO A 30 -2.94 -3.20 -7.22
CA PRO A 30 -2.54 -1.90 -6.73
C PRO A 30 -2.27 -1.97 -5.22
N GLU A 31 -1.11 -1.48 -4.85
CA GLU A 31 -0.73 -1.20 -3.48
C GLU A 31 -0.36 0.28 -3.39
N VAL A 32 -0.99 0.99 -2.45
CA VAL A 32 -0.64 2.36 -2.11
C VAL A 32 -0.28 2.40 -0.63
N SER A 33 0.85 3.00 -0.34
CA SER A 33 1.35 3.22 1.01
C SER A 33 1.55 4.72 1.22
N TYR A 34 0.99 5.20 2.32
CA TYR A 34 1.13 6.57 2.78
C TYR A 34 1.86 6.52 4.12
N THR A 35 2.99 7.23 4.21
CA THR A 35 3.73 7.38 5.45
C THR A 35 3.90 8.87 5.74
N ASP A 36 3.22 9.33 6.79
CA ASP A 36 3.41 10.65 7.36
C ASP A 36 4.47 10.59 8.45
N TRP A 37 5.52 11.41 8.30
CA TRP A 37 6.62 11.54 9.23
C TRP A 37 6.54 12.93 9.87
N ASP A 38 5.95 13.01 11.07
CA ASP A 38 5.75 14.25 11.84
C ASP A 38 7.07 14.97 12.22
N ALA A 39 8.21 14.33 11.98
CA ALA A 39 9.55 14.89 12.22
C ALA A 39 10.12 15.67 11.02
N ALA A 40 9.54 15.56 9.83
CA ALA A 40 10.17 16.09 8.60
C ALA A 40 9.23 16.80 7.62
N ASP A 41 7.93 16.92 7.93
CA ASP A 41 6.93 17.58 7.05
C ASP A 41 6.95 16.99 5.62
N ARG A 42 7.28 15.69 5.55
CA ARG A 42 7.57 14.95 4.33
C ARG A 42 6.56 13.82 4.23
N ASP A 43 5.43 14.15 3.62
CA ASP A 43 4.48 13.16 3.13
C ASP A 43 5.17 12.24 2.13
N GLN A 44 5.41 10.98 2.52
CA GLN A 44 5.95 9.97 1.62
C GLN A 44 4.83 9.07 1.13
N TRP A 45 4.49 9.24 -0.15
CA TRP A 45 3.56 8.37 -0.87
C TRP A 45 4.36 7.39 -1.71
N ALA A 46 4.12 6.10 -1.55
CA ALA A 46 4.71 5.06 -2.37
C ALA A 46 3.61 4.16 -2.93
N GLY A 47 3.63 3.97 -4.25
CA GLY A 47 2.68 3.14 -4.97
C GLY A 47 3.38 2.03 -5.75
N VAL A 48 2.88 0.80 -5.61
CA VAL A 48 3.29 -0.35 -6.43
C VAL A 48 2.07 -0.83 -7.18
N PHE A 49 2.20 -0.93 -8.51
CA PHE A 49 1.18 -1.55 -9.35
C PHE A 49 1.73 -2.85 -9.91
N ARG A 50 1.17 -3.98 -9.47
CA ARG A 50 1.54 -5.29 -9.97
C ARG A 50 0.46 -5.79 -10.93
N PHE A 51 0.91 -6.17 -12.13
CA PHE A 51 0.09 -6.82 -13.14
C PHE A 51 0.65 -8.22 -13.36
N GLU A 52 -0.18 -9.23 -13.12
CA GLU A 52 0.16 -10.62 -13.37
C GLU A 52 -0.86 -11.19 -14.35
N ARG A 53 -0.39 -11.67 -15.50
CA ARG A 53 -1.22 -12.34 -16.49
C ARG A 53 -0.77 -13.79 -16.63
N GLY A 54 -1.69 -14.72 -16.39
CA GLY A 54 -1.51 -16.13 -16.71
C GLY A 54 -1.72 -16.37 -18.20
N PHE A 55 -0.91 -17.24 -18.80
CA PHE A 55 -1.06 -17.72 -20.17
C PHE A 55 -1.59 -19.15 -20.18
#